data_AF-A0A8T6N6M9-F1
#
_entry.id   AF-A0A8T6N6M9-F1
#
_cell.length_a   1.000
_cell.length_b   1.000
_cell.length_c   1.000
_cell.angle_alpha   90.00
_cell.angle_beta   90.00
_cell.angle_gamma   90.00
#
_symmetry.space_group_name_H-M   'P 1'
#
loop_
_entity.id
_entity.type
_entity.pdbx_description
1 polymer ?
#
loop_
_entity_poly.entity_id
_entity_poly.type
_entity_poly.pdbx_seq_one_letter_code
_entity_poly.pdbx_strand_id
1 'polypeptide(L)'
;MSKEASNFLRLKYANDDSQILYVAHELTRRSRKRASDNVDDDMLFGMALIAIQESLSDSMCGTCNGKAWVSTGEKMIVCFKCRGSGRRSRSSKEIAEEMGVSMKFYKDECKHVIERYMLGVLSNYEGELHNALRERLY
;
A
#
# COMPACT_ATOMS: atom_id res chain seq x y z
N MET A 1 11.53 -13.91 7.79
CA MET A 1 11.22 -12.82 6.84
C MET A 1 11.35 -13.36 5.42
N SER A 2 10.35 -13.11 4.58
CA SER A 2 10.31 -13.53 3.18
C SER A 2 11.27 -12.72 2.30
N LYS A 3 11.64 -13.25 1.12
CA LYS A 3 12.52 -12.55 0.18
C LYS A 3 11.86 -11.30 -0.38
N GLU A 4 10.56 -11.39 -0.64
CA GLU A 4 9.73 -10.30 -1.13
C GLU A 4 9.64 -9.18 -0.09
N ALA A 5 9.40 -9.52 1.18
CA ALA A 5 9.47 -8.55 2.28
C ALA A 5 10.85 -7.89 2.33
N SER A 6 11.93 -8.67 2.26
CA SER A 6 13.29 -8.13 2.27
C SER A 6 13.54 -7.11 1.14
N ASN A 7 13.08 -7.39 -0.08
CA ASN A 7 13.29 -6.49 -1.22
C ASN A 7 12.46 -5.20 -1.08
N PHE A 8 11.21 -5.30 -0.63
CA PHE A 8 10.40 -4.13 -0.35
C PHE A 8 10.97 -3.28 0.79
N LEU A 9 11.48 -3.90 1.85
CA LEU A 9 12.07 -3.18 2.98
C LEU A 9 13.37 -2.48 2.60
N ARG A 10 14.17 -3.07 1.70
CA ARG A 10 15.35 -2.42 1.11
C ARG A 10 14.95 -1.19 0.29
N LEU A 11 13.92 -1.31 -0.55
CA LEU A 11 13.37 -0.17 -1.27
C LEU A 11 12.95 0.94 -0.31
N LYS A 12 12.20 0.59 0.74
CA LYS A 12 11.59 1.56 1.66
C LYS A 12 12.54 2.21 2.66
N TYR A 13 13.42 1.43 3.27
CA TYR A 13 14.25 1.88 4.40
C TYR A 13 15.72 2.02 4.05
N ALA A 14 16.19 1.43 2.94
CA ALA A 14 17.56 1.56 2.47
C ALA A 14 17.68 2.37 1.17
N ASN A 15 16.56 2.93 0.67
CA ASN A 15 16.49 3.68 -0.60
C ASN A 15 17.10 2.91 -1.78
N ASP A 16 16.92 1.59 -1.80
CA ASP A 16 17.42 0.73 -2.87
C ASP A 16 16.42 0.69 -4.04
N ASP A 17 16.43 1.74 -4.86
CA ASP A 17 15.51 1.92 -6.00
C ASP A 17 15.62 0.79 -7.04
N SER A 18 16.72 0.03 -7.06
CA SER A 18 16.88 -1.12 -7.95
C SER A 18 15.81 -2.20 -7.71
N GLN A 19 15.16 -2.20 -6.55
CA GLN A 19 14.14 -3.17 -6.17
C GLN A 19 12.74 -2.81 -6.68
N ILE A 20 12.50 -1.58 -7.18
CA ILE A 20 11.15 -1.11 -7.50
C ILE A 20 10.43 -2.00 -8.52
N LEU A 21 11.10 -2.36 -9.62
CA LEU A 21 10.52 -3.20 -10.67
C LEU A 21 10.25 -4.61 -10.17
N TYR A 22 11.15 -5.16 -9.34
CA TYR A 22 10.95 -6.48 -8.73
C TYR A 22 9.71 -6.49 -7.85
N VAL A 23 9.58 -5.51 -6.95
CA VAL A 23 8.43 -5.41 -6.03
C VAL A 23 7.14 -5.19 -6.83
N ALA A 24 7.19 -4.37 -7.89
CA ALA A 24 6.03 -4.12 -8.76
C ALA A 24 5.58 -5.40 -9.48
N HIS A 25 6.48 -6.11 -10.14
CA HIS A 25 6.14 -7.38 -10.82
C HIS A 25 5.56 -8.40 -9.86
N GLU A 26 6.10 -8.50 -8.65
CA GLU A 26 5.60 -9.46 -7.68
C GLU A 26 4.22 -9.07 -7.13
N LEU A 27 3.98 -7.78 -6.89
CA LEU A 27 2.65 -7.28 -6.55
C LEU A 27 1.64 -7.53 -7.67
N THR A 28 2.01 -7.29 -8.94
CA THR A 28 1.18 -7.57 -10.12
C THR A 28 0.79 -9.04 -10.16
N ARG A 29 1.78 -9.94 -10.08
CA ARG A 29 1.57 -11.40 -10.13
C ARG A 29 0.61 -11.87 -9.03
N ARG A 30 0.77 -11.36 -7.81
CA ARG A 30 -0.10 -11.72 -6.67
C ARG A 30 -1.51 -11.14 -6.82
N SER A 31 -1.62 -9.95 -7.40
CA SER A 31 -2.88 -9.20 -7.50
C SER A 31 -3.75 -9.63 -8.68
N ARG A 32 -3.20 -10.35 -9.67
CA ARG A 32 -3.93 -10.77 -10.88
C ARG A 32 -5.25 -11.49 -10.59
N LYS A 33 -5.28 -12.36 -9.58
CA LYS A 33 -6.49 -13.10 -9.15
C LYS A 33 -7.53 -12.24 -8.42
N ARG A 34 -7.18 -11.00 -8.08
CA ARG A 34 -8.04 -10.04 -7.38
C ARG A 34 -8.53 -8.93 -8.28
N ALA A 35 -7.88 -8.73 -9.42
CA ALA A 35 -8.28 -7.77 -10.44
C ALA A 35 -9.36 -8.36 -11.34
N SER A 36 -10.24 -7.49 -11.82
CA SER A 36 -11.24 -7.79 -12.84
C SER A 36 -10.60 -8.09 -14.19
N ASP A 37 -11.31 -8.80 -15.06
CA ASP A 37 -10.88 -9.08 -16.44
C ASP A 37 -10.76 -7.79 -17.28
N ASN A 38 -11.43 -6.70 -16.84
CA ASN A 38 -11.32 -5.37 -17.45
C ASN A 38 -9.97 -4.67 -17.20
N VAL A 39 -9.14 -5.21 -16.29
CA VAL A 39 -7.83 -4.65 -15.95
C VAL A 39 -6.78 -5.56 -16.58
N ASP A 40 -6.05 -5.07 -17.58
CA ASP A 40 -4.93 -5.83 -18.17
C ASP A 40 -3.68 -5.82 -17.26
N ASP A 41 -2.65 -6.58 -17.65
CA ASP A 41 -1.45 -6.75 -16.82
C ASP A 41 -0.58 -5.48 -16.76
N ASP A 42 -0.60 -4.65 -17.81
CA ASP A 42 0.12 -3.37 -17.84
C ASP A 42 -0.53 -2.36 -16.89
N MET A 43 -1.86 -2.28 -16.89
CA MET A 43 -2.62 -1.48 -15.94
C MET A 43 -2.43 -2.00 -14.51
N LEU A 44 -2.42 -3.32 -14.31
CA LEU A 44 -2.17 -3.91 -13.01
C LEU A 44 -0.74 -3.62 -12.51
N PHE A 45 0.23 -3.57 -13.42
CA PHE A 45 1.59 -3.11 -13.12
C PHE A 45 1.64 -1.63 -12.74
N GLY A 46 0.92 -0.76 -13.45
CA GLY A 46 0.75 0.64 -13.05
C GLY A 46 0.12 0.80 -11.66
N MET A 47 -0.89 -0.02 -11.35
CA MET A 47 -1.51 -0.07 -10.02
C MET A 47 -0.50 -0.49 -8.94
N ALA A 48 0.38 -1.46 -9.23
CA ALA A 48 1.42 -1.89 -8.32
C ALA A 48 2.44 -0.77 -8.03
N LEU A 49 2.85 -0.01 -9.06
CA LEU A 49 3.73 1.15 -8.89
C LEU A 49 3.09 2.23 -8.01
N ILE A 50 1.81 2.52 -8.22
CA ILE A 50 1.06 3.47 -7.38
C ILE A 50 0.99 2.98 -5.93
N ALA A 51 0.71 1.70 -5.70
CA ALA A 51 0.67 1.13 -4.35
C ALA A 51 2.03 1.24 -3.65
N ILE A 52 3.13 1.01 -4.39
CA ILE A 52 4.49 1.21 -3.88
C ILE A 52 4.70 2.67 -3.49
N GLN A 53 4.42 3.62 -4.38
CA GLN A 53 4.56 5.05 -4.10
C GLN A 53 3.73 5.49 -2.87
N GLU A 54 2.47 5.06 -2.78
CA GLU A 54 1.61 5.33 -1.62
C GLU A 54 2.23 4.77 -0.33
N SER A 55 2.83 3.57 -0.39
CA SER A 55 3.48 2.95 0.75
C SER A 55 4.81 3.61 1.13
N LEU A 56 5.56 4.12 0.15
CA LEU A 56 6.79 4.87 0.38
C LEU A 56 6.51 6.30 0.88
N SER A 57 5.29 6.82 0.69
CA SER A 57 4.96 8.15 1.20
C SER A 57 5.05 8.18 2.74
N ASP A 58 5.93 9.06 3.23
CA ASP A 58 6.19 9.29 4.66
C ASP A 58 5.16 10.22 5.31
N SER A 59 4.19 10.71 4.53
CA SER A 59 3.21 11.63 5.06
C SER A 59 2.25 10.91 6.00
N MET A 60 2.42 11.15 7.30
CA MET A 60 1.49 10.70 8.32
C MET A 60 0.11 11.31 8.09
N CYS A 61 -0.93 10.54 8.37
CA CYS A 61 -2.29 11.06 8.39
C CYS A 61 -2.39 12.12 9.49
N GLY A 62 -2.62 13.38 9.12
CA GLY A 62 -2.74 14.48 10.10
C GLY A 62 -3.92 14.38 11.06
N THR A 63 -4.80 13.37 10.95
CA THR A 63 -5.89 13.13 11.91
C THR A 63 -5.54 12.09 12.97
N CYS A 64 -4.79 11.04 12.62
CA CYS A 64 -4.33 10.06 13.62
C CYS A 64 -2.83 10.15 13.92
N ASN A 65 -2.11 11.07 13.28
CA ASN A 65 -0.65 11.25 13.39
C ASN A 65 0.10 9.93 13.27
N GLY A 66 -0.15 9.15 12.21
CA GLY A 66 0.52 7.87 12.01
C GLY A 66 -0.12 6.69 12.74
N LYS A 67 -0.93 6.92 13.77
CA LYS A 67 -1.38 5.85 14.69
C LYS A 67 -2.41 4.89 14.11
N ALA A 68 -2.97 5.15 12.92
CA ALA A 68 -4.07 4.37 12.31
C ALA A 68 -5.40 4.35 13.08
N TRP A 69 -5.42 4.73 14.35
CA TRP A 69 -6.62 4.82 15.19
C TRP A 69 -6.72 6.18 15.87
N VAL A 70 -7.94 6.55 16.25
CA VAL A 70 -8.24 7.73 17.05
C VAL A 70 -8.86 7.26 18.37
N SER A 71 -8.37 7.79 19.49
CA SER A 71 -8.98 7.53 20.80
C SER A 71 -10.16 8.46 21.01
N THR A 72 -11.32 7.91 21.37
CA THR A 72 -12.50 8.69 21.78
C THR A 72 -12.63 8.78 23.30
N GLY A 73 -11.58 8.46 24.05
CA GLY A 73 -11.60 8.38 25.53
C GLY A 73 -12.11 7.05 26.07
N GLU A 74 -13.13 6.46 25.45
CA GLU A 74 -13.70 5.16 25.86
C GLU A 74 -13.23 3.97 25.01
N LYS A 75 -12.88 4.22 23.75
CA LYS A 75 -12.45 3.19 22.80
C LYS A 75 -11.51 3.73 21.74
N MET A 76 -10.77 2.79 21.13
CA MET A 76 -9.94 3.04 19.96
C MET A 76 -10.76 2.71 18.72
N ILE A 77 -10.97 3.70 17.86
CA ILE A 77 -11.64 3.51 16.57
C ILE A 77 -10.64 3.63 15.44
N VAL A 78 -10.83 2.84 14.38
CA VAL A 78 -10.03 2.96 13.15
C VAL A 78 -10.20 4.37 12.60
N CYS A 79 -9.09 5.05 12.31
CA CYS A 79 -9.12 6.41 11.79
C CYS A 79 -9.80 6.42 10.42
N PHE A 80 -10.98 7.04 10.32
CA PHE A 80 -11.75 7.08 9.08
C PHE A 80 -11.04 7.82 7.94
N LYS A 81 -10.23 8.83 8.28
CA LYS A 81 -9.53 9.66 7.28
C LYS A 81 -8.46 8.87 6.52
N CYS A 82 -7.72 8.00 7.20
CA CYS A 82 -6.71 7.13 6.59
C CYS A 82 -7.16 5.67 6.46
N ARG A 83 -8.40 5.36 6.86
CA ARG A 83 -8.98 4.00 6.90
C ARG A 83 -8.10 2.97 7.63
N GLY A 84 -7.41 3.41 8.69
CA GLY A 84 -6.52 2.53 9.44
C GLY A 84 -5.11 2.36 8.86
N SER A 85 -4.73 3.10 7.83
CA SER A 85 -3.36 3.03 7.29
C SER A 85 -2.35 3.87 8.06
N GLY A 86 -2.82 4.85 8.85
CA GLY A 86 -1.94 5.82 9.52
C GLY A 86 -1.32 6.87 8.59
N ARG A 87 -1.49 6.76 7.27
CA ARG A 87 -0.83 7.59 6.25
C ARG A 87 -1.80 8.52 5.52
N ARG A 88 -1.29 9.62 4.96
CA ARG A 88 -2.03 10.46 4.02
C ARG A 88 -1.96 9.78 2.66
N SER A 89 -3.10 9.27 2.19
CA SER A 89 -3.23 8.72 0.85
C SER A 89 -3.62 9.83 -0.14
N ARG A 90 -3.13 9.73 -1.38
CA ARG A 90 -3.62 10.56 -2.48
C ARG A 90 -5.14 10.36 -2.63
N SER A 91 -5.83 11.40 -3.07
CA SER A 91 -7.26 11.29 -3.35
C SER A 91 -7.50 10.32 -4.49
N SER A 92 -8.66 9.65 -4.50
CA SER A 92 -9.02 8.76 -5.60
C SER A 92 -9.00 9.47 -6.96
N LYS A 93 -9.28 10.79 -6.98
CA LYS A 93 -9.24 11.59 -8.21
C LYS A 93 -7.81 11.72 -8.76
N GLU A 94 -6.85 12.08 -7.90
CA GLU A 94 -5.43 12.19 -8.29
C GLU A 94 -4.90 10.87 -8.84
N ILE A 95 -5.21 9.75 -8.17
CA ILE A 95 -4.77 8.43 -8.63
C ILE A 95 -5.43 8.04 -9.96
N ALA A 96 -6.73 8.32 -10.14
CA ALA A 96 -7.42 8.04 -11.40
C ALA A 96 -6.84 8.85 -12.57
N GLU A 97 -6.52 10.14 -12.34
CA GLU A 97 -5.89 11.03 -13.32
C GLU A 97 -4.49 10.54 -13.71
N GLU A 98 -3.68 10.13 -12.73
CA GLU A 98 -2.35 9.55 -12.96
C GLU A 98 -2.39 8.23 -13.74
N MET A 99 -3.39 7.39 -13.46
CA MET A 99 -3.63 6.16 -14.22
C MET A 99 -4.22 6.41 -15.62
N GLY A 100 -4.65 7.63 -15.93
CA GLY A 100 -5.31 7.94 -17.20
C GLY A 100 -6.70 7.29 -17.34
N VAL A 101 -7.37 6.96 -16.22
CA VAL A 101 -8.69 6.30 -16.22
C VAL A 101 -9.79 7.20 -15.67
N SER A 102 -11.04 6.90 -16.03
CA SER A 102 -12.17 7.61 -15.44
C SER A 102 -12.29 7.34 -13.94
N MET A 103 -12.78 8.33 -13.18
CA MET A 103 -13.03 8.18 -11.75
C MET A 103 -14.01 7.03 -11.43
N LYS A 104 -14.94 6.74 -12.34
CA LYS A 104 -15.87 5.62 -12.18
C LYS A 104 -15.12 4.29 -12.29
N PHE A 105 -14.36 4.10 -13.36
CA PHE A 105 -13.55 2.92 -13.58
C PHE A 105 -12.57 2.67 -12.42
N TYR A 106 -11.88 3.71 -11.96
CA TYR A 106 -11.00 3.59 -10.80
C TYR A 106 -11.73 3.06 -9.55
N LYS A 107 -12.91 3.60 -9.23
CA LYS A 107 -13.66 3.18 -8.04
C LYS A 107 -14.15 1.74 -8.13
N ASP A 108 -14.62 1.36 -9.31
CA ASP A 108 -15.26 0.07 -9.54
C ASP A 108 -14.20 -1.04 -9.67
N GLU A 109 -13.13 -0.79 -10.42
CA GLU A 109 -12.17 -1.82 -10.85
C GLU A 109 -10.82 -1.76 -10.12
N CYS A 110 -10.28 -0.55 -9.87
CA CYS A 110 -8.88 -0.41 -9.42
C CYS A 110 -8.75 -0.26 -7.89
N LYS A 111 -9.62 0.56 -7.30
CA LYS A 111 -9.47 1.07 -5.93
C LYS A 111 -9.32 -0.02 -4.89
N HIS A 112 -10.16 -1.05 -4.98
CA HIS A 112 -10.16 -2.13 -4.00
C HIS A 112 -8.89 -2.99 -4.09
N VAL A 113 -8.35 -3.20 -5.31
CA VAL A 113 -7.10 -3.92 -5.53
C VAL A 113 -5.92 -3.14 -4.96
N ILE A 114 -5.83 -1.84 -5.23
CA ILE A 114 -4.75 -0.99 -4.68
C ILE A 114 -4.88 -0.89 -3.16
N GLU A 115 -6.00 -0.35 -2.65
CA GLU A 115 -6.12 0.03 -1.24
C GLU A 115 -6.21 -1.16 -0.29
N ARG A 116 -6.93 -2.22 -0.66
CA ARG A 116 -7.17 -3.35 0.25
C ARG A 116 -6.18 -4.48 0.06
N TYR A 117 -5.76 -4.74 -1.18
CA TYR A 117 -4.92 -5.90 -1.48
C TYR A 117 -3.45 -5.54 -1.56
N MET A 118 -3.05 -4.69 -2.50
CA MET A 118 -1.63 -4.36 -2.72
C MET A 118 -1.02 -3.64 -1.51
N LEU A 119 -1.68 -2.59 -1.00
CA LEU A 119 -1.23 -1.93 0.22
C LEU A 119 -1.25 -2.87 1.44
N GLY A 120 -2.23 -3.76 1.53
CA GLY A 120 -2.28 -4.79 2.58
C GLY A 120 -1.08 -5.75 2.53
N VAL A 121 -0.66 -6.17 1.34
CA VAL A 121 0.55 -6.98 1.14
C VAL A 121 1.79 -6.23 1.60
N LEU A 122 1.94 -4.96 1.21
CA LEU A 122 3.07 -4.13 1.62
C LEU A 122 3.11 -3.88 3.14
N SER A 123 1.96 -3.64 3.77
CA SER A 123 1.86 -3.52 5.23
C SER A 123 2.21 -4.82 5.94
N ASN A 124 1.87 -5.98 5.37
CA ASN A 124 2.29 -7.27 5.93
C ASN A 124 3.81 -7.44 5.89
N TYR A 125 4.48 -6.98 4.83
CA TYR A 125 5.95 -6.98 4.77
C TYR A 125 6.59 -6.11 5.86
N GLU A 126 6.00 -4.94 6.17
CA GLU A 126 6.42 -4.14 7.32
C GLU A 126 6.18 -4.87 8.66
N GLY A 127 5.05 -5.59 8.76
CA GLY A 127 4.75 -6.44 9.91
C GLY A 127 5.77 -7.56 10.13
N GLU A 128 6.25 -8.20 9.05
CA GLU A 128 7.34 -9.19 9.12
C GLU A 128 8.62 -8.60 9.69
N LEU A 129 9.00 -7.38 9.28
CA LEU A 129 10.15 -6.67 9.86
C LEU A 129 9.93 -6.40 11.34
N HIS A 130 8.76 -5.86 11.70
CA HIS A 130 8.46 -5.54 13.09
C HIS A 130 8.55 -6.77 14.00
N ASN A 131 8.04 -7.91 13.54
CA ASN A 131 8.15 -9.18 14.27
C ASN A 131 9.61 -9.63 14.40
N ALA A 132 10.38 -9.61 13.30
CA ALA A 132 11.79 -10.00 13.31
C ALA A 132 12.66 -9.10 14.20
N LEU A 133 12.36 -7.79 14.27
CA LEU A 133 13.04 -6.87 15.18
C LEU A 133 12.67 -7.14 16.64
N ARG A 134 11.39 -7.38 16.93
CA ARG A 134 10.91 -7.68 18.28
C ARG A 134 11.54 -8.95 18.84
N GLU A 135 11.68 -10.01 18.04
CA GLU A 135 12.36 -11.27 18.44
C GLU A 135 13.86 -11.13 18.70
N ARG A 136 14.50 -10.05 18.21
CA ARG A 136 15.94 -9.81 18.37
C ARG A 136 16.27 -8.81 19.47
N LEU A 137 15.36 -7.87 19.73
CA LEU A 137 15.55 -6.77 20.67
C LEU A 137 14.92 -7.04 22.05
N TYR A 138 14.12 -8.10 22.17
CA TYR A 138 13.53 -8.63 23.40
C TYR A 138 13.81 -10.12 23.52
#